data_AF-A0A8T5LIP7-F1
#
_entry.id   AF-A0A8T5LIP7-F1
#
_cell.length_a   1.000
_cell.length_b   1.000
_cell.length_c   1.000
_cell.angle_alpha   90.00
_cell.angle_beta   90.00
_cell.angle_gamma   90.00
#
_symmetry.space_group_name_H-M   'P 1'
#
loop_
_entity.id
_entity.type
_entity.pdbx_description
1 polymer ?
#
loop_
_entity_poly.entity_id
_entity_poly.type
_entity_poly.pdbx_seq_one_letter_code
_entity_poly.pdbx_strand_id
1 'polypeptide(L)'
;MRKRGSYFFVLDAMIGGAIFLVTVIIIISSQLNTPDKRQSYLLANDVMYLLSTTKIIDFRNPYISTLANDGNITDYEQSLFLQISEFYYTNRTELAKNLTKAVLETVILEQYGVSYSIGDEIIYNRFMDRFNNSRMALTSRKLSFLIINETTYFGPDVAELKIWI
;
A
#
# COMPACT_ATOMS: atom_id res chain seq x y z
N MET A 1 -4.07 65.75 -31.91
CA MET A 1 -4.77 64.46 -31.70
C MET A 1 -3.74 63.36 -31.42
N ARG A 2 -3.43 63.06 -30.14
CA ARG A 2 -2.43 62.02 -29.78
C ARG A 2 -2.79 61.25 -28.49
N LYS A 3 -4.08 61.22 -28.13
CA LYS A 3 -4.59 60.55 -26.91
C LYS A 3 -5.17 59.14 -27.16
N ARG A 4 -5.33 58.69 -28.41
CA ARG A 4 -5.88 57.35 -28.71
C ARG A 4 -4.87 56.23 -28.45
N GLY A 5 -3.57 56.46 -28.67
CA GLY A 5 -2.52 55.46 -28.48
C GLY A 5 -2.32 55.02 -27.03
N SER A 6 -2.55 55.92 -26.04
CA SER A 6 -2.40 55.60 -24.63
C SER A 6 -3.47 54.63 -24.11
N TYR A 7 -4.69 54.67 -24.67
CA TYR A 7 -5.73 53.70 -24.30
C TYR A 7 -5.41 52.29 -24.78
N PHE A 8 -4.85 52.15 -25.98
CA PHE A 8 -4.42 50.84 -26.49
C PHE A 8 -3.26 50.26 -25.66
N PHE A 9 -2.33 51.10 -25.22
CA PHE A 9 -1.24 50.67 -24.33
C PHE A 9 -1.76 50.15 -22.98
N VAL A 10 -2.71 50.86 -22.36
CA VAL A 10 -3.30 50.43 -21.08
C VAL A 10 -4.12 49.15 -21.25
N LEU A 11 -4.90 49.03 -22.33
CA LEU A 11 -5.66 47.80 -22.62
C LEU A 11 -4.73 46.61 -22.84
N ASP A 12 -3.65 46.78 -23.60
CA ASP A 12 -2.67 45.72 -23.86
C ASP A 12 -1.97 45.29 -22.56
N ALA A 13 -1.58 46.25 -21.71
CA ALA A 13 -1.01 45.97 -20.40
C ALA A 13 -2.00 45.22 -19.48
N MET A 14 -3.29 45.57 -19.51
CA MET A 14 -4.33 44.86 -18.75
C MET A 14 -4.54 43.43 -19.25
N ILE A 15 -4.58 43.23 -20.58
CA ILE A 15 -4.73 41.90 -21.17
C ILE A 15 -3.50 41.03 -20.85
N GLY A 16 -2.30 41.57 -21.03
CA GLY A 16 -1.06 40.89 -20.67
C GLY A 16 -0.99 40.52 -19.18
N GLY A 17 -1.40 41.44 -18.30
CA GLY A 17 -1.49 41.19 -16.86
C GLY A 17 -2.48 40.08 -16.51
N ALA A 18 -3.65 40.04 -17.16
CA ALA A 18 -4.64 38.98 -16.95
C ALA A 18 -4.11 37.61 -17.40
N ILE A 19 -3.46 37.54 -18.57
CA ILE A 19 -2.84 36.31 -19.07
C ILE A 19 -1.75 35.81 -18.12
N PHE A 20 -0.91 36.72 -17.62
CA PHE A 20 0.12 36.40 -16.65
C PHE A 20 -0.47 35.84 -15.35
N LEU A 21 -1.51 36.49 -14.82
CA LEU A 21 -2.18 36.07 -13.59
C LEU A 21 -2.83 34.69 -13.72
N VAL A 22 -3.53 34.43 -14.83
CA VAL A 22 -4.11 33.11 -15.13
C VAL A 22 -3.02 32.03 -15.22
N THR A 23 -1.91 32.34 -15.87
CA THR A 23 -0.76 31.42 -15.99
C THR A 23 -0.18 31.05 -14.62
N VAL A 24 -0.01 32.04 -13.74
CA VAL A 24 0.48 31.81 -12.37
C VAL A 24 -0.50 30.95 -11.57
N ILE A 25 -1.80 31.19 -11.67
CA ILE A 25 -2.82 30.37 -11.01
C ILE A 25 -2.76 28.91 -11.51
N ILE A 26 -2.62 28.69 -12.82
CA ILE A 26 -2.51 27.34 -13.39
C ILE A 26 -1.26 26.64 -12.87
N ILE A 27 -0.11 27.32 -12.83
CA ILE A 27 1.13 26.75 -12.31
C ILE A 27 0.97 26.36 -10.84
N ILE A 28 0.45 27.26 -10.00
CA ILE A 28 0.23 26.99 -8.57
C ILE A 28 -0.76 25.83 -8.38
N SER A 29 -1.88 25.85 -9.10
CA SER A 29 -2.89 24.79 -9.03
C SER A 29 -2.35 23.43 -9.49
N SER A 30 -1.48 23.40 -10.50
CA SER A 30 -0.88 22.15 -10.99
C SER A 30 0.08 21.50 -9.99
N GLN A 31 0.78 22.30 -9.17
CA GLN A 31 1.72 21.81 -8.17
C GLN A 31 1.04 21.31 -6.89
N LEU A 32 -0.19 21.76 -6.60
CA LEU A 32 -0.94 21.35 -5.40
C LEU A 32 -1.55 19.94 -5.51
N ASN A 33 -1.55 19.33 -6.69
CA ASN A 33 -2.16 18.01 -6.95
C ASN A 33 -1.16 16.85 -6.95
N THR A 34 0.11 17.05 -6.59
CA THR A 34 1.00 15.92 -6.31
C THR A 34 0.75 15.44 -4.89
N PRO A 35 0.19 14.23 -4.66
CA PRO A 35 0.06 13.69 -3.31
C PRO A 35 1.43 13.67 -2.63
N ASP A 36 1.44 14.10 -1.37
CA ASP A 36 2.66 14.29 -0.60
C ASP A 36 3.37 12.94 -0.40
N LYS A 37 4.53 12.76 -1.05
CA LYS A 37 5.27 11.48 -1.08
C LYS A 37 5.60 10.95 0.33
N ARG A 38 5.59 11.80 1.36
CA ARG A 38 5.85 11.42 2.75
C ARG A 38 4.74 10.59 3.37
N GLN A 39 3.47 10.84 3.01
CA GLN A 39 2.34 10.16 3.65
C GLN A 39 2.17 8.71 3.16
N SER A 40 2.57 8.44 1.92
CA SER A 40 2.50 7.09 1.37
C SER A 40 3.64 6.19 1.88
N TYR A 41 4.89 6.67 2.05
CA TYR A 41 6.01 5.84 2.55
C TYR A 41 5.72 5.12 3.88
N LEU A 42 4.91 5.75 4.73
CA LEU A 42 4.48 5.17 5.99
C LEU A 42 3.57 3.95 5.78
N LEU A 43 2.72 3.93 4.75
CA LEU A 43 1.69 2.90 4.58
C LEU A 43 2.25 1.47 4.44
N ALA A 44 3.25 1.22 3.60
CA ALA A 44 3.78 -0.15 3.42
C ALA A 44 4.51 -0.65 4.67
N ASN A 45 5.25 0.22 5.37
CA ASN A 45 5.93 -0.14 6.60
C ASN A 45 4.94 -0.30 7.77
N ASP A 46 3.92 0.56 7.86
CA ASP A 46 2.89 0.49 8.89
C ASP A 46 2.04 -0.77 8.73
N VAL A 47 1.69 -1.14 7.49
CA VAL A 47 0.97 -2.39 7.22
C VAL A 47 1.85 -3.61 7.54
N MET A 48 3.13 -3.60 7.14
CA MET A 48 4.05 -4.70 7.51
C MET A 48 4.25 -4.79 9.03
N TYR A 49 4.34 -3.64 9.71
CA TYR A 49 4.43 -3.57 11.16
C TYR A 49 3.17 -4.18 11.80
N LEU A 50 1.98 -3.74 11.37
CA LEU A 50 0.69 -4.27 11.80
C LEU A 50 0.63 -5.78 11.63
N LEU A 51 0.97 -6.32 10.44
CA LEU A 51 1.00 -7.76 10.22
C LEU A 51 1.89 -8.46 11.25
N SER A 52 3.04 -7.87 11.57
CA SER A 52 4.02 -8.51 12.43
C SER A 52 3.79 -8.39 13.92
N THR A 53 3.06 -7.37 14.38
CA THR A 53 2.83 -7.11 15.80
C THR A 53 1.42 -7.43 16.24
N THR A 54 0.43 -7.33 15.34
CA THR A 54 -0.96 -7.62 15.67
C THR A 54 -1.16 -9.13 15.79
N LYS A 55 -1.63 -9.54 16.95
CA LYS A 55 -1.99 -10.93 17.23
C LYS A 55 -3.30 -11.30 16.55
N ILE A 56 -3.49 -12.59 16.28
CA ILE A 56 -4.72 -13.08 15.66
C ILE A 56 -5.94 -12.73 16.52
N ILE A 57 -5.84 -12.87 17.85
CA ILE A 57 -6.93 -12.55 18.78
C ILE A 57 -7.37 -11.08 18.74
N ASP A 58 -6.44 -10.17 18.43
CA ASP A 58 -6.69 -8.73 18.41
C ASP A 58 -7.28 -8.25 17.08
N PHE A 59 -7.14 -9.04 16.00
CA PHE A 59 -7.62 -8.66 14.67
C PHE A 59 -9.03 -9.20 14.41
N ARG A 60 -10.03 -8.33 14.57
CA ARG A 60 -11.43 -8.67 14.32
C ARG A 60 -11.72 -8.78 12.82
N ASN A 61 -11.71 -10.01 12.30
CA ASN A 61 -12.10 -10.31 10.93
C ASN A 61 -12.94 -11.60 10.86
N PRO A 62 -14.10 -11.61 10.19
CA PRO A 62 -14.96 -12.80 10.11
C PRO A 62 -14.26 -14.04 9.55
N TYR A 63 -13.34 -13.87 8.60
CA TYR A 63 -12.60 -14.98 8.00
C TYR A 63 -11.63 -15.63 8.99
N ILE A 64 -11.02 -14.84 9.87
CA ILE A 64 -10.18 -15.37 10.95
C ILE A 64 -11.03 -16.20 11.92
N SER A 65 -12.22 -15.72 12.27
CA SER A 65 -13.15 -16.48 13.11
C SER A 65 -13.56 -17.81 12.48
N THR A 66 -13.75 -17.87 11.16
CA THR A 66 -14.01 -19.15 10.48
C THR A 66 -12.81 -20.08 10.54
N LEU A 67 -11.59 -19.58 10.28
CA LEU A 67 -10.38 -20.40 10.36
C LEU A 67 -10.11 -20.96 11.76
N ALA A 68 -10.39 -20.16 12.78
CA ALA A 68 -10.32 -20.54 14.19
C ALA A 68 -11.33 -21.66 14.52
N ASN A 69 -12.59 -21.50 14.10
CA ASN A 69 -13.64 -22.49 14.33
C ASN A 69 -13.38 -23.81 13.59
N ASP A 70 -12.78 -23.74 12.41
CA ASP A 70 -12.38 -24.90 11.60
C ASP A 70 -11.13 -25.62 12.15
N GLY A 71 -10.51 -25.09 13.21
CA GLY A 71 -9.29 -25.65 13.81
C GLY A 71 -8.02 -25.42 12.99
N ASN A 72 -8.07 -24.54 11.98
CA ASN A 72 -6.90 -24.19 11.16
C ASN A 72 -5.95 -23.23 11.89
N ILE A 73 -6.46 -22.44 12.83
CA ILE A 73 -5.67 -21.58 13.72
C ILE A 73 -5.76 -22.15 15.13
N THR A 74 -4.62 -22.55 15.68
CA THR A 74 -4.54 -23.12 17.03
C THR A 74 -3.91 -22.17 18.05
N ASP A 75 -2.99 -21.31 17.61
CA ASP A 75 -2.34 -20.30 18.47
C ASP A 75 -2.88 -18.90 18.14
N TYR A 76 -3.69 -18.35 19.05
CA TYR A 76 -4.29 -17.03 18.89
C TYR A 76 -3.35 -15.88 19.29
N GLU A 77 -2.28 -16.18 20.02
CA GLU A 77 -1.28 -15.22 20.46
C GLU A 77 -0.21 -14.95 19.38
N GLN A 78 -0.19 -15.80 18.35
CA GLN A 78 0.63 -15.65 17.16
C GLN A 78 0.26 -14.37 16.38
N SER A 79 1.26 -13.73 15.76
CA SER A 79 1.00 -12.57 14.90
C SER A 79 0.42 -12.97 13.55
N LEU A 80 -0.30 -12.06 12.90
CA LEU A 80 -0.86 -12.29 11.56
C LEU A 80 0.22 -12.69 10.56
N PHE A 81 1.38 -12.04 10.60
CA PHE A 81 2.54 -12.32 9.75
C PHE A 81 3.05 -13.75 9.94
N LEU A 82 3.18 -14.18 11.20
CA LEU A 82 3.67 -15.52 11.49
C LEU A 82 2.64 -16.58 11.07
N GLN A 83 1.35 -16.33 11.27
CA GLN A 83 0.29 -17.23 10.80
C GLN A 83 0.25 -17.39 9.28
N ILE A 84 0.40 -16.27 8.54
CA ILE A 84 0.50 -16.30 7.08
C ILE A 84 1.73 -17.12 6.66
N SER A 85 2.87 -16.91 7.33
CA SER A 85 4.11 -17.64 7.06
C SER A 85 3.99 -19.13 7.39
N GLU A 86 3.30 -19.48 8.48
CA GLU A 86 3.03 -20.86 8.86
C GLU A 86 2.19 -21.57 7.79
N PHE A 87 1.10 -20.95 7.33
CA PHE A 87 0.30 -21.52 6.25
C PHE A 87 1.09 -21.66 4.95
N TYR A 88 2.00 -20.74 4.66
CA TYR A 88 2.91 -20.85 3.53
C TYR A 88 3.84 -22.07 3.67
N TYR A 89 4.62 -22.15 4.74
CA TYR A 89 5.62 -23.22 4.92
C TYR A 89 5.02 -24.61 5.16
N THR A 90 3.78 -24.70 5.63
CA THR A 90 3.06 -25.97 5.83
C THR A 90 2.27 -26.43 4.59
N ASN A 91 2.56 -25.86 3.41
CA ASN A 91 1.87 -26.16 2.13
C ASN A 91 0.36 -25.87 2.13
N ARG A 92 -0.12 -25.03 3.06
CA ARG A 92 -1.51 -24.54 3.09
C ARG A 92 -1.60 -23.19 2.39
N THR A 93 -1.01 -23.10 1.20
CA THR A 93 -0.85 -21.83 0.47
C THR A 93 -2.17 -21.12 0.24
N GLU A 94 -3.26 -21.83 -0.10
CA GLU A 94 -4.59 -21.21 -0.27
C GLU A 94 -5.11 -20.53 1.01
N LEU A 95 -4.83 -21.09 2.19
CA LEU A 95 -5.17 -20.42 3.46
C LEU A 95 -4.30 -19.17 3.66
N ALA A 96 -3.02 -19.25 3.31
CA ALA A 96 -2.13 -18.09 3.35
C ALA A 96 -2.64 -16.96 2.43
N LYS A 97 -3.03 -17.29 1.19
CA LYS A 97 -3.58 -16.33 0.22
C LYS A 97 -4.85 -15.67 0.74
N ASN A 98 -5.80 -16.47 1.21
CA ASN A 98 -7.10 -15.98 1.67
C ASN A 98 -6.98 -15.16 2.98
N LEU A 99 -6.12 -15.58 3.92
CA LEU A 99 -5.86 -14.82 5.14
C LEU A 99 -5.20 -13.49 4.81
N THR A 100 -4.16 -13.51 3.96
CA THR A 100 -3.47 -12.30 3.50
C THR A 100 -4.46 -11.35 2.82
N LYS A 101 -5.31 -11.87 1.93
CA LYS A 101 -6.38 -11.11 1.27
C LYS A 101 -7.30 -10.46 2.30
N ALA A 102 -7.87 -11.24 3.22
CA ALA A 102 -8.84 -10.75 4.20
C ALA A 102 -8.26 -9.62 5.08
N VAL A 103 -7.00 -9.75 5.49
CA VAL A 103 -6.32 -8.72 6.29
C VAL A 103 -6.03 -7.49 5.45
N LEU A 104 -5.42 -7.63 4.27
CA LEU A 104 -5.02 -6.49 3.43
C LEU A 104 -6.22 -5.74 2.85
N GLU A 105 -7.34 -6.41 2.55
CA GLU A 105 -8.59 -5.75 2.14
C GLU A 105 -9.24 -4.95 3.27
N THR A 106 -8.99 -5.33 4.53
CA THR A 106 -9.50 -4.57 5.69
C THR A 106 -8.70 -3.28 5.93
N VAL A 107 -7.39 -3.30 5.62
CA VAL A 107 -6.48 -2.20 5.95
C VAL A 107 -6.21 -1.27 4.75
N ILE A 108 -6.15 -1.81 3.54
CA ILE A 108 -5.76 -1.07 2.33
C ILE A 108 -7.00 -0.85 1.44
N LEU A 109 -7.30 0.43 1.22
CA LEU A 109 -8.39 0.87 0.34
C LEU A 109 -8.24 0.33 -1.08
N GLU A 110 -9.36 0.09 -1.76
CA GLU A 110 -9.40 -0.54 -3.09
C GLU A 110 -8.64 0.24 -4.17
N GLN A 111 -8.51 1.56 -4.01
CA GLN A 111 -7.80 2.46 -4.93
C GLN A 111 -6.28 2.25 -5.02
N TYR A 112 -5.70 1.44 -4.13
CA TYR A 112 -4.26 1.12 -4.14
C TYR A 112 -4.03 -0.27 -4.74
N GLY A 113 -3.01 -0.39 -5.57
CA GLY A 113 -2.44 -1.69 -5.93
C GLY A 113 -1.64 -2.25 -4.75
N VAL A 114 -1.76 -3.55 -4.50
CA VAL A 114 -1.03 -4.22 -3.42
C VAL A 114 -0.58 -5.61 -3.84
N SER A 115 0.64 -5.97 -3.47
CA SER A 115 1.17 -7.32 -3.64
C SER A 115 1.93 -7.74 -2.40
N TYR A 116 1.69 -8.96 -1.95
CA TYR A 116 2.44 -9.58 -0.87
C TYR A 116 3.03 -10.90 -1.37
N SER A 117 4.33 -11.06 -1.21
CA SER A 117 5.08 -12.25 -1.61
C SER A 117 5.95 -12.75 -0.47
N ILE A 118 6.26 -14.05 -0.48
CA ILE A 118 7.25 -14.68 0.40
C ILE A 118 8.24 -15.42 -0.52
N GLY A 119 9.50 -15.04 -0.46
CA GLY A 119 10.50 -15.50 -1.44
C GLY A 119 10.11 -15.05 -2.85
N ASP A 120 10.13 -16.00 -3.79
CA ASP A 120 9.73 -15.77 -5.18
C ASP A 120 8.23 -16.01 -5.44
N GLU A 121 7.46 -16.45 -4.45
CA GLU A 121 6.04 -16.76 -4.60
C GLU A 121 5.15 -15.59 -4.19
N ILE A 122 4.21 -15.23 -5.07
CA ILE A 122 3.20 -14.22 -4.80
C ILE A 122 2.02 -14.87 -4.08
N ILE A 123 1.83 -14.49 -2.82
CA ILE A 123 0.72 -14.96 -1.98
C ILE A 123 -0.55 -14.15 -2.26
N TYR A 124 -0.41 -12.83 -2.43
CA TYR A 124 -1.56 -12.00 -2.75
C TYR A 124 -1.18 -10.90 -3.72
N ASN A 125 -2.12 -10.58 -4.61
CA ASN A 125 -1.97 -9.51 -5.57
C ASN A 125 -3.32 -8.90 -5.94
N ARG A 126 -3.41 -7.58 -5.85
CA ARG A 126 -4.55 -6.77 -6.30
C ARG A 126 -4.04 -5.78 -7.34
N PHE A 127 -4.52 -5.92 -8.57
CA PHE A 127 -4.11 -5.09 -9.69
C PHE A 127 -5.08 -3.91 -9.88
N MET A 128 -4.56 -2.69 -9.75
CA MET A 128 -5.15 -1.47 -10.33
C MET A 128 -4.40 -1.08 -11.62
N ASP A 129 -3.06 -1.15 -11.58
CA ASP A 129 -2.13 -0.95 -12.71
C ASP A 129 -0.82 -1.74 -12.50
N ARG A 130 0.06 -1.85 -13.52
CA ARG A 130 1.39 -2.48 -13.33
C ARG A 130 2.22 -1.64 -12.36
N PHE A 131 2.83 -2.27 -11.35
CA PHE A 131 3.76 -1.63 -10.40
C PHE A 131 4.80 -0.73 -11.09
N ASN A 132 5.36 -1.16 -12.23
CA ASN A 132 6.38 -0.42 -12.98
C ASN A 132 5.86 0.87 -13.65
N ASN A 133 4.55 1.00 -13.82
CA ASN A 133 3.91 2.19 -14.41
C ASN A 133 3.27 3.09 -13.34
N SER A 134 3.40 2.73 -12.06
CA SER A 134 2.80 3.49 -10.96
C SER A 134 3.45 4.86 -10.82
N ARG A 135 2.65 5.86 -10.44
CA ARG A 135 3.17 7.19 -10.08
C ARG A 135 3.95 7.10 -8.78
N MET A 136 3.59 6.13 -7.93
CA MET A 136 4.24 5.86 -6.67
C MET A 136 4.21 4.38 -6.35
N ALA A 137 5.37 3.83 -6.01
CA ALA A 137 5.57 2.45 -5.62
C ALA A 137 6.35 2.40 -4.31
N LEU A 138 5.88 1.57 -3.38
CA LEU A 138 6.47 1.40 -2.06
C LEU A 138 6.66 -0.07 -1.77
N THR A 139 7.67 -0.36 -0.96
CA THR A 139 8.05 -1.72 -0.63
C THR A 139 8.52 -1.78 0.81
N SER A 140 7.96 -2.71 1.57
CA SER A 140 8.44 -3.10 2.89
C SER A 140 8.86 -4.56 2.86
N ARG A 141 9.97 -4.90 3.53
CA ARG A 141 10.55 -6.24 3.54
C ARG A 141 10.77 -6.70 4.97
N LYS A 142 10.46 -7.96 5.25
CA LYS A 142 10.71 -8.60 6.54
C LYS A 142 11.14 -10.04 6.32
N LEU A 143 12.02 -10.54 7.17
CA LEU A 143 12.40 -11.96 7.14
C LEU A 143 11.25 -12.80 7.70
N SER A 144 10.84 -13.80 6.93
CA SER A 144 9.89 -14.83 7.33
C SER A 144 10.66 -16.10 7.64
N PHE A 145 10.45 -16.64 8.84
CA PHE A 145 10.94 -17.94 9.26
C PHE A 145 9.91 -18.55 10.21
N LEU A 146 9.87 -19.88 10.26
CA LEU A 146 8.98 -20.62 11.14
C LEU A 146 9.79 -21.62 11.95
N ILE A 147 9.49 -21.70 13.24
CA ILE A 147 10.09 -22.68 14.16
C ILE A 147 8.94 -23.51 14.72
N ILE A 148 8.89 -24.79 14.37
CA ILE A 148 7.90 -25.74 14.90
C ILE A 148 8.59 -26.64 15.92
N ASN A 149 8.06 -26.67 17.15
CA ASN A 149 8.50 -27.54 18.25
C ASN A 149 10.03 -27.49 18.52
N GLU A 150 10.65 -26.32 18.37
CA GLU A 150 12.08 -26.07 18.62
C GLU A 150 13.07 -26.93 17.80
N THR A 151 12.57 -27.69 16.82
CA THR A 151 13.33 -28.74 16.14
C THR A 151 13.26 -28.62 14.62
N THR A 152 12.18 -28.05 14.09
CA THR A 152 11.99 -27.86 12.65
C THR A 152 12.03 -26.37 12.31
N TYR A 153 12.92 -26.01 11.39
CA TYR A 153 13.11 -24.64 10.92
C TYR A 153 12.72 -24.55 9.45
N PHE A 154 11.90 -23.55 9.10
CA PHE A 154 11.60 -23.19 7.72
C PHE A 154 12.03 -21.75 7.42
N GLY A 155 12.50 -21.50 6.20
CA GLY A 155 13.11 -20.24 5.79
C GLY A 155 14.64 -20.21 6.02
N PRO A 156 15.27 -19.04 6.03
CA PRO A 156 14.66 -17.70 5.96
C PRO A 156 14.32 -17.28 4.53
N ASP A 157 13.07 -16.88 4.30
CA ASP A 157 12.64 -16.22 3.06
C ASP A 157 12.30 -14.76 3.31
N VAL A 158 12.43 -13.92 2.28
CA VAL A 158 12.05 -12.50 2.38
C VAL A 158 10.57 -12.36 2.06
N ALA A 159 9.79 -11.93 3.05
CA ALA A 159 8.43 -11.47 2.83
C ALA A 159 8.46 -10.01 2.36
N GLU A 160 7.81 -9.72 1.25
CA GLU A 160 7.81 -8.42 0.60
C GLU A 160 6.37 -7.92 0.40
N LEU A 161 6.07 -6.75 0.94
CA LEU A 161 4.80 -6.05 0.73
C LEU A 161 5.05 -4.85 -0.18
N LYS A 162 4.38 -4.83 -1.33
CA LYS A 162 4.38 -3.73 -2.30
C LYS A 162 3.04 -3.04 -2.29
N ILE A 163 3.04 -1.71 -2.23
CA ILE A 163 1.83 -0.89 -2.36
C ILE A 163 2.09 0.21 -3.40
N TRP A 164 1.15 0.46 -4.31
CA TRP A 164 1.32 1.45 -5.37
C TRP A 164 0.01 2.16 -5.77
N ILE A 165 0.16 3.32 -6.42
CA ILE A 165 -0.92 4.11 -7.05
C ILE A 165 -0.51 4.47 -8.48
#